data_AF-A0A8T5BMR6-F1
#
_entry.id   AF-A0A8T5BMR6-F1
#
_cell.length_a   1.000
_cell.length_b   1.000
_cell.length_c   1.000
_cell.angle_alpha   90.00
_cell.angle_beta   90.00
_cell.angle_gamma   90.00
#
_symmetry.space_group_name_H-M   'P 1'
#
loop_
_entity.id
_entity.type
_entity.pdbx_description
1 polymer ?
#
loop_
_entity_poly.entity_id
_entity_poly.type
_entity_poly.pdbx_seq_one_letter_code
_entity_poly.pdbx_strand_id
1 'polypeptide(L)'
;MSDVEIIKILNSENESELTRLTANIIRVLTIYHGVCWKTELPEDLLKFYKVMGDEPLNLDLLDEAINYLEAKGIIVTEYRKRGEILNKNIYVDKLVKLKDLDTILKVLQKDEVFIKYRFKRAEAIKKALNLNKE
;
A
#
# COMPACT_ATOMS: atom_id res chain seq x y z
N MET A 1 -8.78 17.50 7.27
CA MET A 1 -7.44 17.70 7.90
C MET A 1 -6.46 16.61 7.44
N SER A 2 -6.93 15.39 7.18
CA SER A 2 -6.15 14.28 6.60
C SER A 2 -5.64 14.54 5.17
N ASP A 3 -6.47 15.15 4.30
CA ASP A 3 -6.21 15.27 2.85
C ASP A 3 -4.93 16.07 2.56
N VAL A 4 -4.72 17.16 3.29
CA VAL A 4 -3.55 18.05 3.11
C VAL A 4 -2.26 17.30 3.45
N GLU A 5 -2.26 16.51 4.53
CA GLU A 5 -1.08 15.75 4.92
C GLU A 5 -0.79 14.61 3.93
N ILE A 6 -1.83 13.94 3.43
CA ILE A 6 -1.68 12.91 2.39
C ILE A 6 -1.09 13.52 1.11
N ILE A 7 -1.64 14.64 0.64
CA ILE A 7 -1.12 15.36 -0.55
C ILE A 7 0.34 15.76 -0.34
N LYS A 8 0.69 16.25 0.85
CA LYS A 8 2.07 16.60 1.18
C LYS A 8 3.01 15.38 1.07
N ILE A 9 2.62 14.24 1.63
CA ILE A 9 3.39 13.00 1.56
C ILE A 9 3.57 12.56 0.11
N LEU A 10 2.49 12.53 -0.68
CA LEU A 10 2.54 12.14 -2.08
C LEU A 10 3.45 13.07 -2.89
N ASN A 11 3.38 14.38 -2.66
CA ASN A 11 4.23 15.36 -3.36
C ASN A 11 5.72 15.25 -2.97
N SER A 12 6.02 14.77 -1.76
CA SER A 12 7.40 14.55 -1.29
C SER A 12 8.00 13.20 -1.70
N GLU A 13 7.29 12.35 -2.46
CA GLU A 13 7.71 10.96 -2.70
C GLU A 13 9.07 10.79 -3.41
N ASN A 14 9.56 11.85 -4.06
CA ASN A 14 10.85 11.86 -4.76
C ASN A 14 12.01 12.39 -3.91
N GLU A 15 11.76 12.85 -2.68
CA GLU A 15 12.79 13.42 -1.81
C GLU A 15 13.73 12.35 -1.22
N SER A 16 13.22 11.15 -0.96
CA SER A 16 14.00 10.05 -0.39
C SER A 16 13.35 8.69 -0.67
N GLU A 17 14.08 7.61 -0.38
CA GLU A 17 13.51 6.27 -0.46
C GLU A 17 12.40 6.05 0.58
N LEU A 18 12.56 6.59 1.79
CA LEU A 18 11.56 6.52 2.87
C LEU A 18 10.24 7.22 2.49
N THR A 19 10.32 8.42 1.91
CA THR A 19 9.13 9.18 1.48
C THR A 19 8.39 8.47 0.35
N ARG A 20 9.13 7.88 -0.59
CA ARG A 20 8.57 7.03 -1.65
C ARG A 20 7.89 5.78 -1.11
N LEU A 21 8.53 5.08 -0.18
CA LEU A 21 7.96 3.91 0.48
C LEU A 21 6.68 4.28 1.22
N THR A 22 6.69 5.40 1.94
CA THR A 22 5.53 5.95 2.67
C THR A 22 4.35 6.21 1.72
N ALA A 23 4.59 6.88 0.59
CA ALA A 23 3.57 7.11 -0.44
C ALA A 23 3.03 5.80 -1.03
N ASN A 24 3.92 4.84 -1.30
CA ASN A 24 3.54 3.53 -1.84
C ASN A 24 2.73 2.68 -0.85
N ILE A 25 3.01 2.75 0.46
CA ILE A 25 2.20 2.10 1.48
C ILE A 25 0.77 2.64 1.46
N ILE A 26 0.57 3.96 1.34
CA ILE A 26 -0.79 4.55 1.23
C ILE A 26 -1.52 4.01 -0.01
N ARG A 27 -0.84 3.99 -1.16
CA ARG A 27 -1.39 3.46 -2.42
C ARG A 27 -1.76 1.99 -2.30
N VAL A 28 -0.85 1.16 -1.78
CA VAL A 28 -1.04 -0.27 -1.60
C VAL A 28 -2.16 -0.58 -0.62
N LEU A 29 -2.19 0.06 0.55
CA LEU A 29 -3.30 -0.09 1.48
C LEU A 29 -4.63 0.26 0.80
N THR A 30 -4.67 1.33 0.01
CA THR A 30 -5.90 1.72 -0.70
C THR A 30 -6.32 0.70 -1.77
N ILE A 31 -5.36 0.08 -2.48
CA ILE A 31 -5.63 -1.02 -3.43
C ILE A 31 -6.27 -2.22 -2.73
N TYR A 32 -5.83 -2.53 -1.51
CA TYR A 32 -6.31 -3.66 -0.70
C TYR A 32 -7.32 -3.25 0.38
N HIS A 33 -8.23 -2.31 0.05
CA HIS A 33 -9.38 -1.93 0.89
C HIS A 33 -9.04 -1.31 2.26
N GLY A 34 -7.87 -0.69 2.38
CA GLY A 34 -7.46 0.14 3.50
C GLY A 34 -7.00 -0.62 4.73
N VAL A 35 -6.77 -1.93 4.65
CA VAL A 35 -6.28 -2.73 5.78
C VAL A 35 -5.38 -3.87 5.29
N CYS A 36 -4.27 -4.08 5.98
CA CYS A 36 -3.32 -5.14 5.65
C CYS A 36 -2.55 -5.57 6.91
N TRP A 37 -2.14 -6.84 6.97
CA TRP A 37 -1.19 -7.30 7.98
C TRP A 37 0.20 -6.77 7.65
N LYS A 38 0.96 -6.29 8.65
CA LYS A 38 2.33 -5.79 8.42
C LYS A 38 3.18 -6.84 7.70
N THR A 39 3.04 -8.12 8.04
CA THR A 39 3.77 -9.23 7.41
C THR A 39 3.42 -9.44 5.93
N GLU A 40 2.25 -9.01 5.47
CA GLU A 40 1.81 -9.13 4.07
C GLU A 40 2.20 -7.91 3.22
N LEU A 41 2.40 -6.76 3.88
CA LEU A 41 2.69 -5.50 3.21
C LEU A 41 3.94 -5.56 2.29
N PRO A 42 5.04 -6.25 2.64
CA PRO A 42 6.15 -6.51 1.71
C PRO A 42 5.73 -7.16 0.39
N GLU A 43 4.90 -8.19 0.44
CA GLU A 43 4.46 -8.92 -0.75
C GLU A 43 3.52 -8.07 -1.60
N ASP A 44 2.66 -7.29 -0.96
CA ASP A 44 1.75 -6.37 -1.62
C ASP A 44 2.48 -5.20 -2.30
N LEU A 45 3.53 -4.67 -1.67
CA LEU A 45 4.44 -3.70 -2.28
C LEU A 45 5.18 -4.30 -3.47
N LEU A 46 5.68 -5.54 -3.35
CA LEU A 46 6.37 -6.22 -4.46
C LEU A 46 5.44 -6.41 -5.68
N LYS A 47 4.19 -6.81 -5.44
CA LYS A 47 3.16 -6.90 -6.50
C LYS A 47 2.92 -5.55 -7.16
N PHE A 48 2.90 -4.47 -6.37
CA PHE A 48 2.76 -3.11 -6.87
C PHE A 48 3.94 -2.72 -7.77
N TYR A 49 5.18 -2.89 -7.31
CA TYR A 49 6.39 -2.59 -8.09
C TYR A 49 6.46 -3.39 -9.39
N LYS A 50 6.13 -4.68 -9.34
CA LYS A 50 6.09 -5.54 -10.52
C LYS A 50 5.12 -5.03 -11.59
N VAL A 51 3.93 -4.56 -11.20
CA VAL A 51 2.98 -3.95 -12.15
C VAL A 51 3.52 -2.63 -12.70
N MET A 52 4.15 -1.83 -11.85
CA MET A 52 4.70 -0.55 -12.25
C MET A 52 5.95 -0.67 -13.13
N GLY A 53 6.66 -1.80 -13.07
CA GLY A 53 7.93 -2.02 -13.74
C GLY A 53 9.09 -1.31 -13.05
N ASP A 54 8.95 -1.09 -11.74
CA ASP A 54 9.93 -0.37 -10.91
C ASP A 54 10.73 -1.38 -10.06
N GLU A 55 11.96 -1.01 -9.70
CA GLU A 55 12.75 -1.78 -8.75
C GLU A 55 12.16 -1.71 -7.33
N PRO A 56 12.17 -2.81 -6.55
CA PRO A 56 11.71 -2.79 -5.17
C PRO A 56 12.53 -1.84 -4.30
N LEU A 57 11.83 -1.12 -3.41
CA LEU A 57 12.47 -0.26 -2.40
C LEU A 57 12.97 -1.07 -1.19
N ASN A 58 13.89 -0.47 -0.43
CA ASN A 58 14.40 -1.01 0.81
C ASN A 58 13.29 -1.18 1.86
N LEU A 59 12.98 -2.44 2.19
CA LEU A 59 11.95 -2.81 3.16
C LEU A 59 12.41 -2.71 4.61
N ASP A 60 13.70 -2.47 4.88
CA ASP A 60 14.18 -2.20 6.24
C ASP A 60 13.59 -0.89 6.80
N LEU A 61 13.16 0.00 5.91
CA LEU A 61 12.49 1.26 6.23
C LEU A 61 10.98 1.09 6.53
N LEU A 62 10.44 -0.13 6.45
CA LEU A 62 9.00 -0.36 6.56
C LEU A 62 8.44 0.06 7.92
N ASP A 63 9.12 -0.30 9.02
CA ASP A 63 8.69 0.09 10.36
C ASP A 63 8.75 1.62 10.54
N GLU A 64 9.78 2.27 10.00
CA GLU A 64 9.90 3.73 10.04
C GLU A 64 8.75 4.41 9.26
N ALA A 65 8.45 3.94 8.06
CA ALA A 65 7.35 4.47 7.25
C ALA A 65 5.98 4.28 7.91
N ILE A 66 5.73 3.11 8.53
CA ILE A 66 4.50 2.85 9.29
C ILE A 66 4.42 3.79 10.49
N ASN A 67 5.48 3.89 11.30
CA ASN A 67 5.48 4.77 12.47
C ASN A 67 5.26 6.24 12.06
N TYR A 68 5.84 6.66 10.94
CA TYR A 68 5.62 7.99 10.37
C TYR A 68 4.15 8.21 10.00
N LEU A 69 3.52 7.29 9.26
CA LEU A 69 2.10 7.38 8.88
C LEU A 69 1.17 7.40 10.10
N GLU A 70 1.50 6.62 11.14
CA GLU A 70 0.74 6.55 12.38
C GLU A 70 0.85 7.87 13.17
N ALA A 71 2.06 8.42 13.29
CA ALA A 71 2.30 9.72 13.93
C ALA A 71 1.57 10.88 13.21
N LYS A 72 1.38 10.77 11.89
CA LYS A 72 0.56 11.69 11.09
C LYS A 72 -0.95 11.44 11.18
N GLY A 73 -1.37 10.38 11.87
CA GLY A 73 -2.77 10.01 12.02
C GLY A 73 -3.44 9.55 10.73
N ILE A 74 -2.66 9.12 9.73
CA ILE A 74 -3.16 8.60 8.44
C ILE A 74 -3.56 7.14 8.59
N ILE A 75 -2.80 6.39 9.39
CA ILE A 75 -3.10 5.01 9.73
C ILE A 75 -3.31 4.85 11.24
N VAL A 76 -3.88 3.71 11.60
CA VAL A 76 -3.91 3.17 12.95
C VAL A 76 -3.32 1.77 12.89
N THR A 77 -2.46 1.44 13.85
CA THR A 77 -1.94 0.09 14.01
C THR A 77 -2.50 -0.61 15.24
N GLU A 78 -2.69 -1.91 15.15
CA GLU A 78 -3.20 -2.73 16.26
C GLU A 78 -2.49 -4.09 16.28
N TYR A 79 -1.94 -4.48 17.43
CA TYR A 79 -1.42 -5.84 17.58
C TYR A 79 -2.56 -6.83 17.77
N ARG A 80 -2.67 -7.82 16.89
CA ARG A 80 -3.69 -8.87 16.95
C ARG A 80 -3.07 -10.25 16.87
N LYS A 81 -3.78 -11.20 17.48
CA LYS A 81 -3.46 -12.63 17.35
C LYS A 81 -3.89 -13.11 15.98
N ARG A 82 -2.99 -13.79 15.27
CA ARG A 82 -3.21 -14.40 13.97
C ARG A 82 -2.85 -15.87 14.02
N GLY A 83 -3.68 -16.71 13.39
CA GLY A 83 -3.38 -18.12 13.22
C GLY A 83 -2.39 -18.33 12.08
N GLU A 84 -1.44 -19.24 12.26
CA GLU A 84 -0.65 -19.75 11.13
C GLU A 84 -1.55 -20.58 10.21
N ILE A 85 -1.35 -20.48 8.90
CA ILE A 85 -2.15 -21.24 7.91
C ILE A 85 -1.75 -22.72 7.92
N LEU A 86 -0.46 -23.02 8.11
CA LEU A 86 0.09 -24.37 7.98
C LEU A 86 0.15 -25.13 9.32
N ASN A 87 0.10 -24.42 10.44
CA ASN A 87 0.21 -24.99 11.78
C ASN A 87 -0.89 -24.45 12.68
N LYS A 88 -1.22 -25.17 13.77
CA LYS A 88 -2.20 -24.71 14.78
C LYS A 88 -1.63 -23.65 15.75
N ASN A 89 -0.59 -22.93 15.33
CA ASN A 89 0.07 -21.93 16.15
C ASN A 89 -0.66 -20.58 16.04
N ILE A 90 -0.56 -19.80 17.11
CA ILE A 90 -1.05 -18.42 17.18
C ILE A 90 0.16 -17.52 17.39
N TYR A 91 0.34 -16.53 16.53
CA TYR A 91 1.36 -15.50 16.67
C TYR A 91 0.71 -14.13 16.75
N VAL A 92 1.51 -13.13 17.14
CA VAL A 92 1.06 -11.73 17.20
C VAL A 92 1.59 -11.02 15.97
N ASP A 93 0.68 -10.35 15.26
CA ASP A 93 1.00 -9.54 14.08
C ASP A 93 0.42 -8.14 14.26
N LYS A 94 1.00 -7.16 13.55
CA LYS A 94 0.53 -5.78 13.54
C LYS A 94 -0.42 -5.60 12.36
N LEU A 95 -1.69 -5.31 12.65
CA LEU A 95 -2.67 -4.92 11.65
C LEU A 95 -2.52 -3.43 11.36
N VAL A 96 -2.35 -3.07 10.09
CA VAL A 96 -2.19 -1.69 9.62
C VAL A 96 -3.48 -1.28 8.90
N LYS A 97 -4.11 -0.19 9.33
CA LYS A 97 -5.39 0.27 8.77
C LYS A 97 -5.36 1.76 8.44
N LEU A 98 -5.85 2.14 7.25
CA LEU A 98 -6.14 3.53 6.90
C LEU A 98 -7.26 4.08 7.79
N LYS A 99 -7.06 5.26 8.35
CA LYS A 99 -8.05 5.90 9.23
C LYS A 99 -9.31 6.34 8.48
N ASP A 100 -9.13 6.84 7.25
CA ASP A 100 -10.21 7.32 6.40
C ASP A 100 -9.95 6.94 4.93
N LEU A 101 -10.46 5.77 4.55
CA LEU A 101 -10.29 5.22 3.20
C LEU A 101 -10.96 6.10 2.14
N ASP A 102 -12.16 6.62 2.41
CA ASP A 102 -12.93 7.38 1.41
C ASP A 102 -12.22 8.67 1.05
N THR A 103 -11.68 9.35 2.04
CA THR A 103 -10.90 10.57 1.85
C THR A 103 -9.60 10.30 1.11
N ILE A 104 -8.85 9.27 1.51
CA ILE A 104 -7.60 8.88 0.84
C ILE A 104 -7.86 8.51 -0.62
N LEU A 105 -8.95 7.78 -0.89
CA LEU A 105 -9.33 7.39 -2.24
C LEU A 105 -9.62 8.60 -3.13
N LYS A 106 -10.32 9.62 -2.61
CA LYS A 106 -10.56 10.89 -3.34
C LYS A 106 -9.27 11.63 -3.67
N VAL A 107 -8.28 11.60 -2.78
CA VAL A 107 -6.96 12.18 -3.04
C VAL A 107 -6.24 11.38 -4.12
N LEU A 108 -6.19 10.05 -3.99
CA LEU A 108 -5.49 9.16 -4.92
C LEU A 108 -6.12 9.11 -6.33
N GLN A 109 -7.38 9.51 -6.50
CA GLN A 109 -7.98 9.71 -7.83
C GLN A 109 -7.26 10.75 -8.68
N LYS A 110 -6.42 11.60 -8.08
CA LYS A 110 -5.57 12.59 -8.75
C LYS A 110 -4.09 12.23 -8.72
N ASP A 111 -3.72 11.14 -8.07
CA ASP A 111 -2.33 10.67 -7.95
C ASP A 111 -1.93 9.91 -9.22
N GLU A 112 -0.94 10.43 -9.96
CA GLU A 112 -0.55 9.89 -11.27
C GLU A 112 -0.06 8.44 -11.18
N VAL A 113 0.71 8.12 -10.13
CA VAL A 113 1.24 6.78 -9.89
C VAL A 113 0.11 5.78 -9.66
N PHE A 114 -0.87 6.12 -8.82
CA PHE A 114 -2.04 5.31 -8.56
C PHE A 114 -2.93 5.13 -9.80
N ILE A 115 -3.16 6.21 -10.56
CA ILE A 115 -3.91 6.14 -11.83
C ILE A 115 -3.21 5.20 -12.81
N LYS A 116 -1.89 5.36 -12.98
CA LYS A 116 -1.06 4.52 -13.85
C LYS A 116 -1.10 3.05 -13.44
N TYR A 117 -1.01 2.76 -12.14
CA TYR A 117 -1.16 1.40 -11.62
C TYR A 117 -2.52 0.79 -12.01
N ARG A 118 -3.62 1.51 -11.78
CA ARG A 118 -4.96 1.00 -12.12
C ARG A 118 -5.11 0.73 -13.62
N PHE A 119 -4.57 1.61 -14.46
CA PHE A 119 -4.58 1.42 -15.91
C PHE A 119 -3.82 0.16 -16.32
N LYS A 120 -2.56 0.02 -15.88
CA LYS A 120 -1.74 -1.17 -16.18
C LYS A 120 -2.40 -2.47 -15.70
N ARG A 121 -3.00 -2.46 -14.51
CA ARG A 121 -3.71 -3.63 -13.97
C ARG A 121 -4.95 -3.98 -14.79
N ALA A 122 -5.73 -2.98 -15.21
CA ALA A 122 -6.89 -3.19 -16.08
C ALA A 122 -6.49 -3.74 -17.46
N GLU A 123 -5.41 -3.24 -18.05
CA GLU A 123 -4.87 -3.76 -19.32
C GLU A 123 -4.41 -5.21 -19.19
N ALA A 124 -3.71 -5.57 -18.11
CA ALA A 124 -3.27 -6.93 -17.85
C ALA A 124 -4.46 -7.90 -17.76
N ILE A 125 -5.53 -7.50 -17.06
CA ILE A 125 -6.77 -8.28 -16.97
C ILE A 125 -7.42 -8.42 -18.34
N LYS A 126 -7.54 -7.33 -19.10
CA LYS A 126 -8.12 -7.35 -20.45
C LYS A 126 -7.35 -8.29 -21.38
N LYS A 127 -6.02 -8.26 -21.35
CA LYS A 127 -5.16 -9.16 -22.13
C LYS A 127 -5.40 -10.62 -21.75
N ALA A 128 -5.42 -10.95 -20.46
CA ALA A 128 -5.69 -12.31 -20.00
C ALA A 128 -7.07 -12.83 -20.41
N LEU A 129 -8.11 -11.99 -20.36
CA LEU A 129 -9.46 -12.37 -20.77
C LEU A 129 -9.60 -12.59 -22.28
N ASN A 130 -8.83 -11.85 -23.09
CA ASN A 130 -8.83 -12.02 -24.54
C ASN A 130 -8.05 -13.25 -24.99
N LEU A 131 -6.93 -13.57 -24.31
CA LEU A 131 -6.12 -14.77 -24.59
C LEU A 131 -6.86 -16.08 -24.28
N ASN A 132 -7.86 -16.05 -23.38
CA ASN A 132 -8.68 -17.22 -23.07
C ASN A 132 -9.84 -17.46 -24.07
N LYS A 133 -9.92 -16.68 -25.15
CA LYS A 133 -10.94 -16.81 -26.21
C LYS A 133 -10.40 -17.39 -27.52
N GLU A 134 -9.10 -17.63 -27.61
CA GLU A 134 -8.41 -18.33 -28.70
C GLU A 134 -8.07 -19.76 -28.25
#